data_AF-A0A077AW57-F1
#
_entry.id   AF-A0A077AW57-F1
#
_cell.length_a   1.000
_cell.length_b   1.000
_cell.length_c   1.000
_cell.angle_alpha   90.00
_cell.angle_beta   90.00
_cell.angle_gamma   90.00
#
_symmetry.space_group_name_H-M   'P 1'
#
loop_
_entity.id
_entity.type
_entity.pdbx_description
1 polymer ?
#
loop_
_entity_poly.entity_id
_entity_poly.type
_entity_poly.pdbx_seq_one_letter_code
_entity_poly.pdbx_strand_id
1 'polypeptide(L)'
;MPNTSNFGVNLSTGKLSLPITLGKLTGPNGFGSTISLNYSTTGLLNQVTTWNEDAPTSIVGLGWSLQSASTIVRSGTGSWQDSFFIMMGDQTIPLLLACSPLTPKDPNNPNDPNGDFNTLVFVTQSKSLYKITYDVPSETWTLIDQDGNTCTYGGIGTDAVDLGVRWVSQTDGQPAVWTGSSIETSGQAMYAVAWRLAQKTTLSGQEVTYTWSQIQQSISMGSGSTGLNYTMANYLTAIQVVGGSSVNLTYTDKERNEYPVFRWYAPPPGSLSLGSKLTTNCNAFQDRIETKYLENLEFYDVNNNLQHTVNLGYAFLYQNFKSQPSDFQSMDKRLLTSIKTVTAQGIPVAPPQKFDYWGLSDQPLQALVVNTSINGTTNCGTLRGLSNENVSTTITINQDSNTESYNALFGHLKTIQSSQGGLTWYSYADSSKTSTPVAG
;
A
#
# COMPACT_ATOMS: atom_id res chain seq x y z
N MET A 1 -27.72 7.59 -3.46
CA MET A 1 -28.15 6.22 -3.85
C MET A 1 -27.52 5.24 -2.87
N PRO A 2 -28.18 4.15 -2.46
CA PRO A 2 -27.67 3.29 -1.42
C PRO A 2 -26.42 2.55 -1.91
N ASN A 3 -25.39 2.51 -1.06
CA ASN A 3 -24.20 1.68 -1.23
C ASN A 3 -24.61 0.21 -1.41
N THR A 4 -24.76 -0.25 -2.65
CA THR A 4 -24.87 -1.68 -2.94
C THR A 4 -23.46 -2.25 -2.96
N SER A 5 -22.99 -2.70 -1.80
CA SER A 5 -21.79 -3.54 -1.73
C SER A 5 -22.13 -4.89 -2.37
N ASN A 6 -21.70 -5.11 -3.62
CA ASN A 6 -21.74 -6.43 -4.22
C ASN A 6 -20.65 -7.26 -3.56
N PHE A 7 -21.04 -8.11 -2.61
CA PHE A 7 -20.15 -9.04 -1.93
C PHE A 7 -19.68 -10.11 -2.92
N GLY A 8 -18.37 -10.35 -2.96
CA GLY A 8 -17.77 -11.40 -3.78
C GLY A 8 -17.09 -12.44 -2.91
N VAL A 9 -17.52 -13.70 -2.97
CA VAL A 9 -16.74 -14.83 -2.44
C VAL A 9 -16.19 -15.61 -3.62
N ASN A 10 -14.87 -15.76 -3.66
CA ASN A 10 -14.24 -16.65 -4.61
C ASN A 10 -14.45 -18.10 -4.13
N LEU A 11 -15.41 -18.80 -4.74
CA LEU A 11 -15.81 -20.15 -4.33
C LEU A 11 -14.67 -21.18 -4.41
N SER A 12 -13.68 -20.97 -5.29
CA SER A 12 -12.52 -21.86 -5.41
C SER A 12 -11.45 -21.67 -4.33
N THR A 13 -11.40 -20.50 -3.69
CA THR A 13 -10.35 -20.16 -2.70
C THR A 13 -10.90 -19.81 -1.33
N GLY A 14 -12.23 -19.68 -1.18
CA GLY A 14 -12.88 -19.20 0.03
C GLY A 14 -12.58 -17.74 0.37
N LYS A 15 -11.90 -17.00 -0.50
CA LYS A 15 -11.49 -15.61 -0.25
C LYS A 15 -12.66 -14.65 -0.43
N LEU A 16 -12.80 -13.72 0.50
CA LEU A 16 -13.82 -12.69 0.50
C LEU A 16 -13.23 -11.40 -0.08
N SER A 17 -14.01 -10.72 -0.92
CA SER A 17 -13.79 -9.34 -1.32
C SER A 17 -15.07 -8.53 -1.07
N LEU A 18 -14.90 -7.39 -0.40
CA LEU A 18 -15.98 -6.49 -0.06
C LEU A 18 -15.62 -5.05 -0.46
N PRO A 19 -16.14 -4.57 -1.60
CA PRO A 19 -16.04 -3.17 -1.97
C PRO A 19 -17.07 -2.32 -1.21
N ILE A 20 -16.62 -1.17 -0.68
CA ILE A 20 -17.47 -0.14 -0.05
C ILE A 20 -17.20 1.19 -0.73
N THR A 21 -18.22 1.75 -1.35
CA THR A 21 -18.16 3.11 -1.91
C THR A 21 -18.21 4.15 -0.79
N LEU A 22 -17.19 5.00 -0.72
CA LEU A 22 -17.15 6.15 0.19
C LEU A 22 -17.82 7.37 -0.42
N GLY A 23 -17.71 7.53 -1.75
CA GLY A 23 -18.37 8.59 -2.48
C GLY A 23 -18.09 8.52 -3.97
N LYS A 24 -18.84 9.28 -4.75
CA LYS A 24 -18.68 9.40 -6.20
C LYS A 24 -18.62 10.87 -6.58
N LEU A 25 -17.54 11.25 -7.25
CA LEU A 25 -17.44 12.52 -7.95
C LEU A 25 -17.92 12.31 -9.37
N THR A 26 -18.86 13.13 -9.82
CA THR A 26 -19.43 13.03 -11.15
C THR A 26 -19.42 14.42 -11.78
N GLY A 27 -18.67 14.58 -12.86
CA GLY A 27 -18.76 15.74 -13.74
C GLY A 27 -19.96 15.65 -14.68
N PRO A 28 -20.09 16.57 -15.65
CA PRO A 28 -21.13 16.51 -16.66
C PRO A 28 -21.13 15.16 -17.38
N ASN A 29 -22.29 14.67 -17.82
CA ASN A 29 -22.45 13.40 -18.55
C ASN A 29 -22.01 12.13 -17.80
N GLY A 30 -21.78 12.18 -16.48
CA GLY A 30 -21.49 10.98 -15.70
C GLY A 30 -20.00 10.62 -15.58
N PHE A 31 -19.11 11.34 -16.28
CA PHE A 31 -17.66 11.11 -16.22
C PHE A 31 -17.10 11.63 -14.90
N GLY A 32 -16.29 10.82 -14.21
CA GLY A 32 -15.80 11.18 -12.90
C GLY A 32 -15.00 10.06 -12.24
N SER A 33 -14.97 10.06 -10.92
CA SER A 33 -14.24 9.07 -10.14
C SER A 33 -15.07 8.57 -8.96
N THR A 34 -14.94 7.29 -8.67
CA THR A 34 -15.53 6.66 -7.50
C THR A 34 -14.42 6.35 -6.52
N ILE A 35 -14.62 6.76 -5.27
CA ILE A 35 -13.70 6.46 -4.17
C ILE A 35 -14.29 5.31 -3.37
N SER A 36 -13.54 4.22 -3.24
CA SER A 36 -14.01 3.01 -2.59
C SER A 36 -12.91 2.37 -1.77
N LEU A 37 -13.30 1.66 -0.72
CA LEU A 37 -12.44 0.73 0.00
C LEU A 37 -12.73 -0.69 -0.46
N ASN A 38 -11.75 -1.57 -0.37
CA ASN A 38 -11.94 -3.01 -0.54
C ASN A 38 -11.40 -3.74 0.68
N TYR A 39 -12.22 -4.57 1.30
CA TYR A 39 -11.74 -5.55 2.27
C TYR A 39 -11.45 -6.86 1.57
N SER A 40 -10.28 -7.46 1.82
CA SER A 40 -9.87 -8.74 1.26
C SER A 40 -9.28 -9.66 2.33
N THR A 41 -9.68 -10.93 2.33
CA THR A 41 -9.07 -11.94 3.21
C THR A 41 -7.79 -12.55 2.62
N THR A 42 -7.37 -12.10 1.44
CA THR A 42 -6.16 -12.60 0.78
C THR A 42 -4.91 -12.20 1.58
N GLY A 43 -4.18 -13.18 2.09
CA GLY A 43 -2.94 -12.94 2.86
C GLY A 43 -3.15 -12.40 4.27
N LEU A 44 -4.40 -12.30 4.72
CA LEU A 44 -4.77 -11.69 6.00
C LEU A 44 -4.16 -12.42 7.20
N LEU A 45 -4.16 -13.76 7.18
CA LEU A 45 -3.57 -14.57 8.26
C LEU A 45 -2.10 -14.17 8.51
N ASN A 46 -1.32 -14.08 7.44
CA ASN A 46 0.09 -13.68 7.54
C ASN A 46 0.23 -12.25 8.09
N GLN A 47 -0.66 -11.32 7.69
CA GLN A 47 -0.62 -9.95 8.22
C GLN A 47 -0.96 -9.87 9.71
N VAL A 48 -1.89 -10.70 10.19
CA VAL A 48 -2.33 -10.73 11.59
C VAL A 48 -1.26 -11.32 12.49
N THR A 49 -0.67 -12.45 12.10
CA THR A 49 0.26 -13.21 12.96
C THR A 49 1.70 -12.71 12.91
N THR A 50 1.99 -11.71 12.09
CA THR A 50 3.33 -11.17 11.85
C THR A 50 3.46 -9.77 12.44
N TRP A 51 4.67 -9.42 12.88
CA TRP A 51 4.97 -8.11 13.45
C TRP A 51 4.72 -7.00 12.42
N ASN A 52 4.36 -5.79 12.87
CA ASN A 52 4.20 -4.66 11.96
C ASN A 52 5.49 -4.27 11.24
N GLU A 53 6.65 -4.65 11.79
CA GLU A 53 7.95 -4.50 11.13
C GLU A 53 8.01 -5.30 9.81
N ASP A 54 7.48 -6.51 9.80
CA ASP A 54 7.56 -7.43 8.67
C ASP A 54 6.28 -7.40 7.80
N ALA A 55 5.12 -7.05 8.41
CA ALA A 55 3.82 -6.99 7.74
C ALA A 55 2.96 -5.82 8.30
N PRO A 56 3.28 -4.57 7.94
CA PRO A 56 2.48 -3.41 8.36
C PRO A 56 1.09 -3.43 7.73
N THR A 57 0.14 -2.77 8.38
CA THR A 57 -1.22 -2.56 7.84
C THR A 57 -1.22 -1.45 6.79
N SER A 58 -2.23 -1.45 5.91
CA SER A 58 -2.39 -0.39 4.90
C SER A 58 -2.78 0.95 5.52
N ILE A 59 -2.87 1.99 4.69
CA ILE A 59 -3.44 3.30 5.06
C ILE A 59 -4.86 3.25 5.66
N VAL A 60 -5.62 2.18 5.46
CA VAL A 60 -7.01 2.04 5.97
C VAL A 60 -7.14 0.88 6.95
N GLY A 61 -6.03 0.35 7.44
CA GLY A 61 -6.00 -0.73 8.42
C GLY A 61 -5.95 -2.13 7.81
N LEU A 62 -5.93 -3.13 8.68
CA LEU A 62 -5.74 -4.53 8.36
C LEU A 62 -6.81 -5.07 7.38
N GLY A 63 -6.36 -5.71 6.30
CA GLY A 63 -7.24 -6.32 5.30
C GLY A 63 -8.01 -5.34 4.41
N TRP A 64 -7.98 -4.04 4.70
CA TRP A 64 -8.59 -3.00 3.88
C TRP A 64 -7.55 -2.40 2.94
N SER A 65 -7.98 -1.98 1.76
CA SER A 65 -7.21 -1.12 0.87
C SER A 65 -8.11 -0.02 0.32
N LEU A 66 -7.54 1.17 0.15
CA LEU A 66 -8.16 2.17 -0.72
C LEU A 66 -8.05 1.65 -2.14
N GLN A 67 -9.17 1.56 -2.87
CA GLN A 67 -9.14 1.27 -4.30
C GLN A 67 -8.53 2.50 -4.99
N SER A 68 -7.21 2.47 -5.10
CA SER A 68 -6.42 3.55 -5.67
C SER A 68 -6.63 3.62 -7.18
N ALA A 69 -6.38 4.80 -7.72
CA ALA A 69 -6.24 4.94 -9.15
C ALA A 69 -5.13 4.01 -9.66
N SER A 70 -5.27 3.58 -10.92
CA SER A 70 -4.27 2.73 -11.56
C SER A 70 -2.87 3.32 -11.46
N THR A 71 -1.86 2.46 -11.38
CA THR A 71 -0.46 2.87 -11.30
C THR A 71 0.34 2.03 -12.28
N ILE A 72 1.29 2.63 -12.99
CA ILE A 72 2.28 1.90 -13.77
C ILE A 72 3.51 1.69 -12.89
N VAL A 73 4.02 0.47 -12.79
CA VAL A 73 5.15 0.10 -11.94
C VAL A 73 6.25 -0.47 -12.80
N ARG A 74 7.49 -0.03 -12.54
CA ARG A 74 8.70 -0.64 -13.08
C ARG A 74 9.18 -1.72 -12.10
N SER A 75 9.44 -2.91 -12.63
CA SER A 75 10.14 -3.97 -11.93
C SER A 75 11.53 -4.12 -12.54
N GLY A 76 12.54 -3.83 -11.74
CA GLY A 76 13.94 -3.82 -12.17
C GLY A 76 14.71 -2.71 -11.48
N THR A 77 15.82 -2.33 -12.08
CA THR A 77 16.86 -1.51 -11.44
C THR A 77 17.03 -0.13 -12.11
N GLY A 78 16.10 0.23 -12.99
CA GLY A 78 16.17 1.40 -13.87
C GLY A 78 16.87 1.10 -15.20
N SER A 79 17.08 -0.18 -15.53
CA SER A 79 17.73 -0.57 -16.78
C SER A 79 16.73 -0.54 -17.95
N TRP A 80 17.24 -0.56 -19.18
CA TRP A 80 16.40 -0.65 -20.39
C TRP A 80 15.73 -2.03 -20.55
N GLN A 81 16.16 -3.04 -19.78
CA GLN A 81 15.57 -4.39 -19.78
C GLN A 81 14.46 -4.56 -18.72
N ASP A 82 14.17 -3.51 -17.97
CA ASP A 82 13.18 -3.57 -16.90
C ASP A 82 11.79 -3.90 -17.45
N SER A 83 11.01 -4.59 -16.62
CA SER A 83 9.63 -4.93 -16.94
C SER A 83 8.68 -3.87 -16.40
N PHE A 84 7.61 -3.60 -17.13
CA PHE A 84 6.59 -2.63 -16.73
C PHE A 84 5.24 -3.32 -16.57
N PHE A 85 4.48 -2.88 -15.56
CA PHE A 85 3.19 -3.44 -15.22
C PHE A 85 2.19 -2.33 -14.95
N ILE A 86 0.95 -2.50 -15.41
CA ILE A 86 -0.17 -1.69 -14.93
C ILE A 86 -0.82 -2.42 -13.76
N MET A 87 -0.89 -1.75 -12.62
CA MET A 87 -1.64 -2.17 -11.44
C MET A 87 -3.03 -1.51 -11.50
N MET A 88 -4.08 -2.32 -11.66
CA MET A 88 -5.49 -1.90 -11.71
C MET A 88 -6.31 -2.73 -10.73
N GLY A 89 -6.48 -2.22 -9.50
CA GLY A 89 -7.06 -3.01 -8.42
C GLY A 89 -6.22 -4.26 -8.15
N ASP A 90 -6.84 -5.44 -8.20
CA ASP A 90 -6.16 -6.72 -7.99
C ASP A 90 -5.51 -7.30 -9.27
N GLN A 91 -5.59 -6.57 -10.40
CA GLN A 91 -4.99 -7.00 -11.66
C GLN A 91 -3.59 -6.41 -11.85
N THR A 92 -2.63 -7.29 -12.14
CA THR A 92 -1.29 -6.94 -12.63
C THR A 92 -1.22 -7.26 -14.12
N ILE A 93 -1.12 -6.23 -14.95
CA ILE A 93 -1.12 -6.35 -16.41
C ILE A 93 0.30 -6.08 -16.92
N PRO A 94 1.01 -7.09 -17.46
CA PRO A 94 2.34 -6.89 -18.02
C PRO A 94 2.28 -6.05 -19.31
N LEU A 95 3.27 -5.17 -19.46
CA LEU A 95 3.49 -4.36 -20.65
C LEU A 95 4.70 -4.90 -21.41
N LEU A 96 4.50 -5.14 -22.70
CA LEU A 96 5.52 -5.60 -23.62
C LEU A 96 5.91 -4.44 -24.53
N LEU A 97 7.21 -4.17 -24.65
CA LEU A 97 7.72 -3.17 -25.58
C LEU A 97 7.43 -3.65 -27.02
N ALA A 98 6.60 -2.92 -27.76
CA ALA A 98 6.25 -3.26 -29.13
C ALA A 98 7.24 -2.66 -30.12
N CYS A 99 7.56 -1.38 -29.95
CA CYS A 99 8.58 -0.68 -30.71
C CYS A 99 8.95 0.62 -29.98
N SER A 100 10.11 1.17 -30.31
CA SER A 100 10.29 2.61 -30.23
C SER A 100 10.07 3.15 -31.64
N PRO A 101 9.21 4.15 -31.85
CA PRO A 101 9.29 4.91 -33.09
C PRO A 101 10.68 5.52 -33.08
N LEU A 102 11.56 5.02 -33.94
CA LEU A 102 12.68 5.81 -34.40
C LEU A 102 12.03 7.07 -34.98
N THR A 103 12.00 8.17 -34.24
CA THR A 103 12.06 9.46 -34.91
C THR A 103 13.36 9.36 -35.69
N PRO A 104 13.33 9.29 -37.03
CA PRO A 104 14.56 9.22 -37.78
C PRO A 104 15.37 10.42 -37.32
N LYS A 105 16.55 10.17 -36.76
CA LYS A 105 17.57 11.20 -36.54
C LYS A 105 17.53 12.10 -37.77
N ASP A 106 17.24 13.39 -37.61
CA ASP A 106 17.13 14.31 -38.74
C ASP A 106 18.34 14.03 -39.66
N PRO A 107 18.12 13.55 -40.89
CA PRO A 107 19.23 13.13 -41.75
C PRO A 107 20.18 14.30 -42.06
N ASN A 108 19.76 15.54 -41.82
CA ASN A 108 20.55 16.75 -41.99
C ASN A 108 21.21 17.25 -40.69
N ASN A 109 20.89 16.67 -39.52
CA ASN A 109 21.50 17.01 -38.25
C ASN A 109 21.96 15.75 -37.48
N PRO A 110 23.14 15.19 -37.82
CA PRO A 110 23.71 14.03 -37.12
C PRO A 110 24.09 14.32 -35.65
N ASN A 111 23.92 15.55 -35.16
CA ASN A 111 24.13 15.95 -33.77
C ASN A 111 22.82 16.39 -33.09
N ASP A 112 21.64 16.11 -33.66
CA ASP A 112 20.38 16.39 -32.98
C ASP A 112 20.29 15.55 -31.69
N PRO A 113 20.37 16.17 -30.50
CA PRO A 113 20.27 15.46 -29.23
C PRO A 113 18.86 14.88 -28.99
N ASN A 114 17.88 15.20 -29.85
CA ASN A 114 16.50 14.71 -29.78
C ASN A 114 16.23 13.52 -30.73
N GLY A 115 17.23 13.03 -31.47
CA GLY A 115 17.10 11.88 -32.37
C GLY A 115 16.98 10.53 -31.67
N ASP A 116 16.90 10.50 -30.35
CA ASP A 116 16.84 9.31 -29.53
C ASP A 116 15.41 8.96 -29.09
N PHE A 117 15.26 7.74 -28.57
CA PHE A 117 14.07 7.01 -28.11
C PHE A 117 13.14 7.77 -27.13
N ASN A 118 12.67 8.95 -27.51
CA ASN A 118 11.91 9.86 -26.64
C ASN A 118 10.54 9.31 -26.28
N THR A 119 9.97 8.46 -27.16
CA THR A 119 8.72 7.78 -26.90
C THR A 119 8.89 6.28 -27.13
N LEU A 120 8.41 5.47 -26.19
CA LEU A 120 8.34 4.01 -26.31
C LEU A 120 6.87 3.61 -26.45
N VAL A 121 6.58 2.61 -27.30
CA VAL A 121 5.24 2.08 -27.50
C VAL A 121 5.15 0.69 -26.88
N PHE A 122 4.15 0.50 -26.02
CA PHE A 122 3.89 -0.76 -25.32
C PHE A 122 2.57 -1.36 -25.77
N VAL A 123 2.49 -2.68 -25.68
CA VAL A 123 1.28 -3.48 -25.88
C VAL A 123 1.06 -4.41 -24.70
N THR A 124 -0.15 -4.92 -24.57
CA THR A 124 -0.47 -5.93 -23.57
C THR A 124 -1.42 -6.98 -24.13
N GLN A 125 -1.24 -8.23 -23.72
CA GLN A 125 -2.03 -9.36 -24.23
C GLN A 125 -3.48 -9.32 -23.75
N SER A 126 -3.74 -8.82 -22.54
CA SER A 126 -5.08 -8.82 -21.93
C SER A 126 -5.96 -7.65 -22.37
N LYS A 127 -5.36 -6.58 -22.93
CA LYS A 127 -6.04 -5.36 -23.39
C LYS A 127 -5.46 -4.91 -24.74
N SER A 128 -5.61 -5.75 -25.75
CA SER A 128 -4.99 -5.56 -27.07
C SER A 128 -5.42 -4.29 -27.81
N LEU A 129 -6.55 -3.68 -27.45
CA LEU A 129 -7.06 -2.43 -28.04
C LEU A 129 -6.50 -1.16 -27.40
N TYR A 130 -5.71 -1.27 -26.32
CA TYR A 130 -5.13 -0.10 -25.67
C TYR A 130 -3.93 0.41 -26.45
N LYS A 131 -3.85 1.72 -26.63
CA LYS A 131 -2.62 2.39 -27.11
C LYS A 131 -1.85 2.90 -25.90
N ILE A 132 -0.64 2.38 -25.69
CA ILE A 132 0.17 2.68 -24.51
C ILE A 132 1.51 3.25 -24.97
N THR A 133 1.83 4.46 -24.52
CA THR A 133 3.09 5.13 -24.82
C THR A 133 3.76 5.64 -23.55
N TYR A 134 5.09 5.65 -23.55
CA TYR A 134 5.91 6.23 -22.49
C TYR A 134 6.84 7.26 -23.10
N ASP A 135 6.67 8.51 -22.71
CA ASP A 135 7.55 9.61 -23.04
C ASP A 135 8.66 9.67 -21.97
N VAL A 136 9.87 9.29 -22.37
CA VAL A 136 11.03 9.15 -21.47
C VAL A 136 11.50 10.52 -20.95
N PRO A 137 11.71 11.56 -21.80
CA PRO A 137 12.15 12.86 -21.32
C PRO A 137 11.18 13.53 -20.34
N SER A 138 9.88 13.23 -20.40
CA SER A 138 8.87 13.82 -19.51
C SER A 138 8.43 12.89 -18.38
N GLU A 139 8.98 11.67 -18.29
CA GLU A 139 8.57 10.64 -17.34
C GLU A 139 7.03 10.45 -17.32
N THR A 140 6.42 10.42 -18.49
CA THR A 140 4.96 10.42 -18.65
C THR A 140 4.49 9.20 -19.43
N TRP A 141 3.55 8.45 -18.85
CA TRP A 141 2.85 7.41 -19.58
C TRP A 141 1.49 7.89 -20.04
N THR A 142 1.13 7.56 -21.27
CA THR A 142 -0.21 7.79 -21.83
C THR A 142 -0.83 6.45 -22.19
N LEU A 143 -2.02 6.20 -21.69
CA LEU A 143 -2.85 5.05 -22.04
C LEU A 143 -4.15 5.56 -22.64
N ILE A 144 -4.45 5.17 -23.87
CA ILE A 144 -5.73 5.43 -24.51
C ILE A 144 -6.48 4.10 -24.55
N ASP A 145 -7.66 4.07 -23.93
CA ASP A 145 -8.51 2.89 -23.92
C ASP A 145 -9.29 2.72 -25.25
N GLN A 146 -10.04 1.63 -25.35
CA GLN A 146 -10.84 1.30 -26.54
C GLN A 146 -11.95 2.32 -26.85
N ASP A 147 -12.38 3.09 -25.84
CA ASP A 147 -13.43 4.10 -25.95
C ASP A 147 -12.84 5.49 -26.24
N GLY A 148 -11.52 5.59 -26.37
CA GLY A 148 -10.78 6.82 -26.64
C GLY A 148 -10.55 7.69 -25.40
N ASN A 149 -10.82 7.19 -24.19
CA ASN A 149 -10.45 7.92 -22.98
C ASN A 149 -8.95 7.81 -22.77
N THR A 150 -8.33 8.91 -22.40
CA THR A 150 -6.90 9.00 -22.15
C THR A 150 -6.65 9.04 -20.65
N CYS A 151 -5.71 8.20 -20.19
CA CYS A 151 -5.17 8.21 -18.83
C CYS A 151 -3.70 8.60 -18.91
N THR A 152 -3.33 9.66 -18.19
CA THR A 152 -1.95 10.15 -18.10
C THR A 152 -1.39 9.80 -16.73
N TYR A 153 -0.21 9.18 -16.69
CA TYR A 153 0.47 8.78 -15.46
C TYR A 153 1.83 9.48 -15.36
N GLY A 154 2.17 9.93 -14.15
CA GLY A 154 3.43 10.61 -13.88
C GLY A 154 3.52 12.02 -14.46
N GLY A 155 4.73 12.39 -14.90
CA GLY A 155 5.11 13.75 -15.29
C GLY A 155 6.30 14.26 -14.47
N ILE A 156 7.31 14.82 -15.14
CA ILE A 156 8.46 15.45 -14.49
C ILE A 156 8.01 16.53 -13.52
N GLY A 157 8.64 16.55 -12.34
CA GLY A 157 8.39 17.55 -11.31
C GLY A 157 7.02 17.41 -10.64
N THR A 158 6.32 16.31 -10.87
CA THR A 158 5.05 15.99 -10.20
C THR A 158 5.27 14.96 -9.09
N ASP A 159 4.43 15.03 -8.06
CA ASP A 159 4.37 14.00 -7.02
C ASP A 159 3.77 12.68 -7.54
N ALA A 160 3.33 12.61 -8.81
CA ALA A 160 2.80 11.39 -9.43
C ALA A 160 3.90 10.42 -9.91
N VAL A 161 5.19 10.71 -9.71
CA VAL A 161 6.30 9.81 -10.04
C VAL A 161 7.03 9.38 -8.78
N ASP A 162 6.97 8.09 -8.45
CA ASP A 162 7.78 7.52 -7.37
C ASP A 162 9.21 7.29 -7.88
N LEU A 163 10.21 7.68 -7.09
CA LEU A 163 11.63 7.60 -7.42
C LEU A 163 12.37 6.53 -6.59
N GLY A 164 13.32 5.86 -7.23
CA GLY A 164 14.34 5.03 -6.61
C GLY A 164 15.75 5.59 -6.87
N VAL A 165 16.73 5.05 -6.15
CA VAL A 165 18.16 5.33 -6.30
C VAL A 165 18.87 4.07 -6.79
N ARG A 166 19.79 4.23 -7.72
CA ARG A 166 20.67 3.17 -8.22
C ARG A 166 22.11 3.64 -8.19
N TRP A 167 23.04 2.71 -8.33
CA TRP A 167 24.46 3.00 -8.50
C TRP A 167 24.88 2.68 -9.93
N VAL A 168 25.64 3.59 -10.54
CA VAL A 168 26.26 3.40 -11.84
C VAL A 168 27.77 3.29 -11.62
N SER A 169 28.33 2.09 -11.85
CA SER A 169 29.79 1.94 -11.90
C SER A 169 30.33 2.66 -13.14
N GLN A 170 31.46 3.36 -12.98
CA GLN A 170 32.16 4.04 -14.08
C GLN A 170 33.15 3.13 -14.83
N THR A 171 33.31 1.86 -14.44
CA THR A 171 34.25 0.94 -15.09
C THR A 171 33.54 0.01 -16.08
N ASP A 172 33.96 0.11 -17.34
CA ASP A 172 33.75 -0.81 -18.46
C ASP A 172 32.31 -1.18 -18.84
N GLY A 173 31.60 -0.20 -19.44
CA GLY A 173 30.59 -0.45 -20.47
C GLY A 173 29.31 -1.19 -20.07
N GLN A 174 29.15 -1.58 -18.80
CA GLN A 174 27.93 -2.18 -18.27
C GLN A 174 27.61 -1.54 -16.92
N PRO A 175 26.39 -1.03 -16.70
CA PRO A 175 26.03 -0.47 -15.41
C PRO A 175 25.93 -1.62 -14.40
N ALA A 176 26.83 -1.66 -13.41
CA ALA A 176 26.61 -2.47 -12.22
C ALA A 176 25.47 -1.83 -11.41
N VAL A 177 24.23 -2.19 -11.75
CA VAL A 177 23.05 -1.61 -11.11
C VAL A 177 22.79 -2.32 -9.79
N TRP A 178 23.33 -1.77 -8.71
CA TRP A 178 23.08 -2.31 -7.38
C TRP A 178 21.67 -1.97 -6.89
N THR A 179 20.96 -3.00 -6.44
CA THR A 179 19.72 -2.88 -5.66
C THR A 179 19.89 -3.67 -4.36
N GLY A 180 20.03 -2.96 -3.23
CA GLY A 180 20.25 -3.58 -1.93
C GLY A 180 20.77 -2.58 -0.91
N SER A 181 21.27 -3.08 0.23
CA SER A 181 21.94 -2.26 1.25
C SER A 181 23.09 -1.48 0.61
N SER A 182 23.14 -0.16 0.76
CA SER A 182 24.30 0.63 0.34
C SER A 182 24.46 1.86 1.20
N ILE A 183 25.65 2.05 1.75
CA ILE A 183 26.06 3.29 2.41
C ILE A 183 26.82 4.23 1.45
N GLU A 184 27.14 3.78 0.24
CA GLU A 184 27.93 4.52 -0.74
C GLU A 184 27.10 5.62 -1.40
N THR A 185 27.64 6.84 -1.44
CA THR A 185 27.02 7.97 -2.15
C THR A 185 27.61 8.21 -3.54
N SER A 186 28.81 7.66 -3.81
CA SER A 186 29.46 7.76 -5.11
C SER A 186 28.72 6.95 -6.18
N GLY A 187 28.53 7.54 -7.36
CA GLY A 187 27.88 6.88 -8.49
C GLY A 187 26.36 6.74 -8.35
N GLN A 188 25.71 7.40 -7.39
CA GLN A 188 24.26 7.38 -7.29
C GLN A 188 23.57 8.10 -8.45
N ALA A 189 22.45 7.55 -8.91
CA ALA A 189 21.55 8.16 -9.87
C ALA A 189 20.08 7.86 -9.48
N MET A 190 19.19 8.83 -9.65
CA MET A 190 17.75 8.60 -9.48
C MET A 190 17.14 7.94 -10.72
N TYR A 191 16.07 7.18 -10.53
CA TYR A 191 15.26 6.64 -11.61
C TYR A 191 13.80 6.49 -11.18
N ALA A 192 12.86 6.65 -12.10
CA ALA A 192 11.45 6.41 -11.82
C ALA A 192 11.16 4.92 -11.62
N VAL A 193 10.35 4.60 -10.60
CA VAL A 193 9.99 3.24 -10.21
C VAL A 193 8.48 2.99 -10.29
N ALA A 194 7.66 4.05 -10.21
CA ALA A 194 6.23 3.96 -10.48
C ALA A 194 5.67 5.32 -10.94
N TRP A 195 4.62 5.28 -11.74
CA TRP A 195 3.89 6.43 -12.26
C TRP A 195 2.42 6.29 -11.86
N ARG A 196 1.99 7.16 -10.96
CA ARG A 196 0.62 7.26 -10.48
C ARG A 196 -0.25 7.93 -11.53
N LEU A 197 -1.52 7.54 -11.62
CA LEU A 197 -2.47 8.24 -12.48
C LEU A 197 -2.57 9.69 -12.02
N ALA A 198 -2.25 10.62 -12.93
CA ALA A 198 -2.34 12.05 -12.70
C ALA A 198 -3.64 12.62 -13.27
N GLN A 199 -4.10 12.09 -14.41
CA GLN A 199 -5.25 12.64 -15.12
C GLN A 199 -6.01 11.59 -15.93
N LYS A 200 -7.32 11.74 -16.05
CA LYS A 200 -8.16 11.08 -17.06
C LYS A 200 -8.89 12.10 -17.89
N THR A 201 -8.95 11.91 -19.20
CA THR A 201 -9.71 12.76 -20.11
C THR A 201 -10.56 11.94 -21.08
N THR A 202 -11.72 12.47 -21.44
CA THR A 202 -12.57 11.89 -22.51
C THR A 202 -12.27 12.56 -23.85
N LEU A 203 -12.76 11.96 -24.95
CA LEU A 203 -12.76 12.58 -26.28
C LEU A 203 -13.44 13.95 -26.32
N SER A 204 -14.40 14.21 -25.41
CA SER A 204 -15.10 15.48 -25.30
C SER A 204 -14.36 16.55 -24.49
N GLY A 205 -13.14 16.24 -24.00
CA GLY A 205 -12.34 17.16 -23.18
C GLY A 205 -12.76 17.23 -21.70
N GLN A 206 -13.66 16.36 -21.24
CA GLN A 206 -13.95 16.23 -19.81
C GLN A 206 -12.75 15.64 -19.09
N GLU A 207 -12.43 16.17 -17.91
CA GLU A 207 -11.21 15.86 -17.19
C GLU A 207 -11.48 15.42 -15.74
N VAL A 208 -10.65 14.51 -15.24
CA VAL A 208 -10.52 14.18 -13.83
C VAL A 208 -9.04 14.21 -13.46
N THR A 209 -8.68 14.97 -12.44
CA THR A 209 -7.30 15.19 -12.00
C THR A 209 -7.09 14.60 -10.62
N TYR A 210 -5.94 13.97 -10.42
CA TYR A 210 -5.54 13.27 -9.21
C TYR A 210 -4.29 13.93 -8.66
N THR A 211 -4.40 14.48 -7.46
CA THR A 211 -3.28 15.13 -6.77
C THR A 211 -2.68 14.17 -5.78
N TRP A 212 -1.36 14.04 -5.83
CA TRP A 212 -0.57 13.16 -4.98
C TRP A 212 0.31 13.99 -4.06
N SER A 213 0.66 13.42 -2.91
CA SER A 213 1.65 13.97 -2.01
C SER A 213 2.61 12.89 -1.58
N GLN A 214 3.89 13.11 -1.89
CA GLN A 214 4.97 12.30 -1.36
C GLN A 214 5.28 12.75 0.07
N ILE A 215 5.60 11.82 0.97
CA ILE A 215 6.05 12.21 2.31
C ILE A 215 7.28 13.12 2.16
N GLN A 216 7.21 14.31 2.79
CA GLN A 216 8.09 15.49 2.66
C GLN A 216 9.60 15.30 2.88
N GLN A 217 10.12 14.09 3.04
CA GLN A 217 11.54 13.80 2.94
C GLN A 217 11.68 12.39 2.38
N SER A 218 11.86 12.31 1.06
CA SER A 218 12.57 11.20 0.48
C SER A 218 13.80 10.90 1.33
N ILE A 219 13.95 9.65 1.75
CA ILE A 219 15.02 9.30 2.67
C ILE A 219 16.32 9.24 1.87
N SER A 220 17.39 9.80 2.42
CA SER A 220 18.69 9.78 1.73
C SER A 220 19.29 8.38 1.81
N MET A 221 19.64 7.85 0.64
CA MET A 221 20.40 6.62 0.51
C MET A 221 21.89 6.89 0.70
N GLY A 222 22.54 6.14 1.57
CA GLY A 222 23.96 6.30 1.83
C GLY A 222 24.28 6.95 3.19
N SER A 223 25.53 6.88 3.62
CA SER A 223 26.01 7.57 4.81
C SER A 223 26.42 9.02 4.48
N GLY A 224 25.89 9.99 5.22
CA GLY A 224 26.24 11.41 5.11
C GLY A 224 25.15 12.27 4.45
N SER A 225 25.36 13.58 4.39
CA SER A 225 24.37 14.56 3.89
C SER A 225 24.28 14.66 2.36
N THR A 226 24.97 13.79 1.62
CA THR A 226 25.11 13.86 0.15
C THR A 226 24.39 12.72 -0.58
N GLY A 227 23.68 11.86 0.14
CA GLY A 227 22.88 10.79 -0.46
C GLY A 227 21.70 11.33 -1.28
N LEU A 228 21.39 10.63 -2.37
CA LEU A 228 20.18 10.88 -3.16
C LEU A 228 18.96 10.32 -2.45
N ASN A 229 17.84 10.93 -2.79
CA ASN A 229 16.57 10.79 -2.14
C ASN A 229 15.68 9.82 -2.93
N TYR A 230 15.06 8.85 -2.26
CA TYR A 230 14.05 7.94 -2.86
C TYR A 230 12.65 8.16 -2.27
N THR A 231 11.61 7.86 -3.03
CA THR A 231 10.21 7.99 -2.58
C THR A 231 9.84 6.82 -1.67
N MET A 232 9.68 7.10 -0.37
CA MET A 232 9.29 6.10 0.62
C MET A 232 7.79 5.75 0.55
N ALA A 233 6.93 6.76 0.44
CA ALA A 233 5.48 6.61 0.35
C ALA A 233 4.86 7.78 -0.42
N ASN A 234 3.72 7.53 -1.05
CA ASN A 234 2.99 8.48 -1.87
C ASN A 234 1.48 8.29 -1.67
N TYR A 235 0.77 9.37 -1.34
CA TYR A 235 -0.64 9.34 -0.98
C TYR A 235 -1.47 10.21 -1.92
N LEU A 236 -2.63 9.69 -2.33
CA LEU A 236 -3.62 10.47 -3.06
C LEU A 236 -4.28 11.47 -2.10
N THR A 237 -4.12 12.76 -2.34
CA THR A 237 -4.62 13.84 -1.46
C THR A 237 -5.83 14.55 -2.01
N ALA A 238 -6.02 14.57 -3.33
CA ALA A 238 -7.23 15.12 -3.91
C ALA A 238 -7.63 14.45 -5.23
N ILE A 239 -8.93 14.47 -5.53
CA ILE A 239 -9.46 14.23 -6.87
C ILE A 239 -10.37 15.40 -7.22
N GLN A 240 -10.22 15.95 -8.41
CA GLN A 240 -11.07 17.00 -8.94
C GLN A 240 -11.66 16.57 -10.28
N VAL A 241 -12.94 16.84 -10.50
CA VAL A 241 -13.60 16.61 -11.80
C VAL A 241 -13.83 17.93 -12.53
N VAL A 242 -13.98 17.84 -13.84
CA VAL A 242 -14.41 18.96 -14.68
C VAL A 242 -15.70 19.58 -14.12
N GLY A 243 -15.72 20.91 -14.00
CA GLY A 243 -16.79 21.66 -13.35
C GLY A 243 -16.51 22.05 -11.90
N GLY A 244 -15.46 21.52 -11.27
CA GLY A 244 -14.90 22.06 -10.02
C GLY A 244 -15.17 21.25 -8.76
N SER A 245 -16.13 20.32 -8.76
CA SER A 245 -16.36 19.42 -7.63
C SER A 245 -15.11 18.59 -7.33
N SER A 246 -14.84 18.36 -6.05
CA SER A 246 -13.63 17.70 -5.60
C SER A 246 -13.83 16.87 -4.34
N VAL A 247 -12.87 16.00 -4.07
CA VAL A 247 -12.70 15.32 -2.79
C VAL A 247 -11.27 15.52 -2.31
N ASN A 248 -11.12 15.87 -1.05
CA ASN A 248 -9.82 15.92 -0.38
C ASN A 248 -9.71 14.72 0.58
N LEU A 249 -8.53 14.11 0.63
CA LEU A 249 -8.22 12.99 1.50
C LEU A 249 -7.21 13.45 2.55
N THR A 250 -7.58 13.32 3.82
CA THR A 250 -6.74 13.74 4.95
C THR A 250 -6.13 12.51 5.62
N TYR A 251 -4.83 12.60 5.89
CA TYR A 251 -4.06 11.51 6.50
C TYR A 251 -3.41 11.96 7.81
N THR A 252 -3.45 11.09 8.81
CA THR A 252 -2.78 11.27 10.11
C THR A 252 -1.58 10.34 10.21
N ASP A 253 -0.58 10.69 11.03
CA ASP A 253 0.56 9.82 11.28
C ASP A 253 0.15 8.55 12.03
N LYS A 254 0.71 7.42 11.61
CA LYS A 254 0.67 6.17 12.37
C LYS A 254 1.60 6.27 13.58
N GLU A 255 1.29 5.51 14.61
CA GLU A 255 2.17 5.30 15.75
C GLU A 255 3.43 4.53 15.33
N ARG A 256 4.53 4.73 16.06
CA ARG A 256 5.85 4.19 15.68
C ARG A 256 5.88 2.66 15.56
N ASN A 257 5.05 1.96 16.33
CA ASN A 257 4.95 0.51 16.36
C ASN A 257 4.11 -0.09 15.21
N GLU A 258 3.51 0.74 14.35
CA GLU A 258 2.65 0.27 13.24
C GLU A 258 3.41 0.03 11.93
N TYR A 259 4.70 0.37 11.87
CA TYR A 259 5.53 0.24 10.67
C TYR A 259 7.01 -0.01 11.03
N PRO A 260 7.80 -0.59 10.12
CA PRO A 260 9.21 -0.91 10.40
C PRO A 260 10.06 0.32 10.70
N VAL A 261 11.10 0.09 11.49
CA VAL A 261 12.16 1.08 11.68
C VAL A 261 13.05 1.16 10.44
N PHE A 262 13.62 2.34 10.17
CA PHE A 262 14.57 2.49 9.06
C PHE A 262 15.80 1.61 9.32
N ARG A 263 16.14 0.78 8.34
CA ARG A 263 17.22 -0.19 8.46
C ARG A 263 18.55 0.50 8.18
N TRP A 264 19.38 0.60 9.21
CA TRP A 264 20.74 1.08 9.10
C TRP A 264 21.74 -0.08 9.07
N TYR A 265 22.74 0.00 8.20
CA TYR A 265 23.92 -0.87 8.28
C TYR A 265 24.87 -0.33 9.35
N ALA A 266 24.85 -0.93 10.55
CA ALA A 266 25.88 -0.66 11.54
C ALA A 266 27.21 -1.24 11.03
N PRO A 267 28.25 -0.43 10.76
CA PRO A 267 29.53 -0.99 10.38
C PRO A 267 30.13 -1.77 11.56
N PRO A 268 31.10 -2.67 11.31
CA PRO A 268 31.67 -3.54 12.33
C PRO A 268 32.12 -2.77 13.58
N PRO A 269 31.99 -3.35 14.79
CA PRO A 269 32.45 -2.71 16.02
C PRO A 269 33.92 -2.31 15.90
N GLY A 270 34.20 -1.01 15.98
CA GLY A 270 35.56 -0.46 15.90
C GLY A 270 35.84 0.50 14.74
N SER A 271 34.91 0.68 13.79
CA SER A 271 35.12 1.58 12.63
C SER A 271 34.47 2.96 12.72
N LEU A 272 33.87 3.34 13.86
CA LEU A 272 33.25 4.66 14.05
C LEU A 272 33.75 5.32 15.33
N SER A 273 34.43 6.45 15.18
CA SER A 273 34.66 7.41 16.26
C SER A 273 33.29 7.91 16.71
N LEU A 274 32.86 7.48 17.90
CA LEU A 274 31.61 7.84 18.55
C LEU A 274 31.62 9.36 18.85
N GLY A 275 31.23 10.18 17.88
CA GLY A 275 31.27 11.64 18.03
C GLY A 275 30.54 12.44 16.95
N SER A 276 30.27 11.87 15.78
CA SER A 276 29.39 12.50 14.80
C SER A 276 27.93 12.12 15.10
N LYS A 277 27.17 13.14 15.48
CA LYS A 277 25.72 13.15 15.66
C LYS A 277 25.04 12.50 14.44
N LEU A 278 24.67 11.22 14.58
CA LEU A 278 23.89 10.46 13.61
C LEU A 278 22.57 11.21 13.38
N THR A 279 22.40 11.78 12.19
CA THR A 279 21.11 12.35 11.81
C THR A 279 20.18 11.19 11.44
N THR A 280 18.98 11.20 12.01
CA THR A 280 17.96 10.14 12.00
C THR A 280 17.38 9.80 10.60
N ASN A 281 17.99 10.26 9.52
CA ASN A 281 17.40 10.30 8.17
C ASN A 281 18.23 9.56 7.11
N CYS A 282 19.17 8.70 7.49
CA CYS A 282 19.94 7.89 6.54
C CYS A 282 19.40 6.45 6.53
N ASN A 283 19.05 5.92 5.36
CA ASN A 283 18.63 4.53 5.19
C ASN A 283 19.63 3.81 4.28
N ALA A 284 20.03 2.60 4.67
CA ALA A 284 20.88 1.77 3.82
C ALA A 284 20.04 1.03 2.76
N PHE A 285 18.72 0.95 2.97
CA PHE A 285 17.79 0.23 2.10
C PHE A 285 16.71 1.17 1.55
N GLN A 286 16.12 0.81 0.40
CA GLN A 286 15.07 1.61 -0.24
C GLN A 286 13.66 1.10 0.13
N ASP A 287 13.44 0.91 1.43
CA ASP A 287 12.18 0.35 1.92
C ASP A 287 11.04 1.35 1.70
N ARG A 288 9.96 0.87 1.07
CA ARG A 288 8.73 1.64 0.90
C ARG A 288 7.81 1.40 2.09
N ILE A 289 7.58 2.43 2.89
CA ILE A 289 6.95 2.32 4.20
C ILE A 289 5.85 3.38 4.31
N GLU A 290 4.60 2.92 4.50
CA GLU A 290 3.45 3.79 4.73
C GLU A 290 3.36 4.19 6.21
N THR A 291 3.74 5.43 6.52
CA THR A 291 3.72 5.97 7.90
C THR A 291 2.46 6.75 8.25
N LYS A 292 1.47 6.81 7.36
CA LYS A 292 0.20 7.51 7.59
C LYS A 292 -0.99 6.60 7.38
N TYR A 293 -2.12 6.94 8.00
CA TYR A 293 -3.42 6.32 7.76
C TYR A 293 -4.45 7.37 7.32
N LEU A 294 -5.45 6.96 6.56
CA LEU A 294 -6.51 7.81 6.02
C LEU A 294 -7.52 8.10 7.13
N GLU A 295 -7.65 9.36 7.53
CA GLU A 295 -8.53 9.79 8.61
C GLU A 295 -9.95 10.08 8.11
N ASN A 296 -10.03 10.91 7.07
CA ASN A 296 -11.30 11.36 6.52
C ASN A 296 -11.19 11.76 5.05
N LEU A 297 -12.37 11.91 4.44
CA LEU A 297 -12.55 12.46 3.10
C LEU A 297 -13.55 13.61 3.15
N GLU A 298 -13.23 14.73 2.51
CA GLU A 298 -14.07 15.92 2.46
C GLU A 298 -14.53 16.17 1.02
N PHE A 299 -15.83 16.25 0.80
CA PHE A 299 -16.41 16.42 -0.54
C PHE A 299 -16.90 17.85 -0.73
N TYR A 300 -16.45 18.50 -1.80
CA TYR A 300 -16.76 19.90 -2.11
C TYR A 300 -17.58 20.01 -3.41
N ASP A 301 -18.46 21.00 -3.45
CA ASP A 301 -19.18 21.37 -4.66
C ASP A 301 -18.33 22.22 -5.61
N VAL A 302 -18.93 22.62 -6.73
CA VAL A 302 -18.30 23.45 -7.78
C VAL A 302 -17.88 24.84 -7.30
N ASN A 303 -18.43 25.31 -6.18
CA ASN A 303 -18.14 26.61 -5.57
C ASN A 303 -17.15 26.47 -4.39
N ASN A 304 -16.52 25.30 -4.23
CA ASN A 304 -15.63 24.97 -3.12
C ASN A 304 -16.31 25.01 -1.73
N ASN A 305 -17.63 24.80 -1.66
CA ASN A 305 -18.33 24.64 -0.39
C ASN A 305 -18.31 23.17 0.02
N LEU A 306 -17.91 22.91 1.27
CA LEU A 306 -17.99 21.58 1.87
C LEU A 306 -19.44 21.10 1.86
N GLN A 307 -19.68 19.91 1.31
CA GLN A 307 -21.00 19.27 1.28
C GLN A 307 -21.14 18.29 2.44
N HIS A 308 -20.16 17.40 2.59
CA HIS A 308 -20.13 16.38 3.62
C HIS A 308 -18.71 15.85 3.83
N THR A 309 -18.51 15.22 4.99
CA THR A 309 -17.26 14.56 5.38
C THR A 309 -17.54 13.09 5.68
N VAL A 310 -16.69 12.20 5.17
CA VAL A 310 -16.68 10.78 5.49
C VAL A 310 -15.53 10.52 6.45
N ASN A 311 -15.85 10.19 7.70
CA ASN A 311 -14.88 9.91 8.75
C ASN A 311 -14.67 8.40 8.91
N LEU A 312 -13.41 7.98 9.01
CA LEU A 312 -13.03 6.60 9.30
C LEU A 312 -12.65 6.47 10.77
N GLY A 313 -13.37 5.61 11.51
CA GLY A 313 -13.05 5.29 12.90
C GLY A 313 -12.15 4.06 12.98
N TYR A 314 -11.18 4.10 13.89
CA TYR A 314 -10.20 3.03 14.06
C TYR A 314 -10.17 2.51 15.50
N ALA A 315 -9.74 1.25 15.63
CA ALA A 315 -9.29 0.66 16.88
C ALA A 315 -8.09 -0.24 16.60
N PHE A 316 -7.60 -0.91 17.63
CA PHE A 316 -6.41 -1.72 17.57
C PHE A 316 -6.68 -3.13 18.08
N LEU A 317 -6.25 -4.13 17.31
CA LEU A 317 -6.61 -5.52 17.50
C LEU A 317 -6.10 -6.10 18.82
N TYR A 318 -4.87 -5.76 19.23
CA TYR A 318 -4.22 -6.41 20.36
C TYR A 318 -4.39 -5.65 21.67
N GLN A 319 -4.88 -4.41 21.68
CA GLN A 319 -5.07 -3.61 22.91
C GLN A 319 -5.97 -4.27 23.96
N ASN A 320 -6.79 -5.25 23.57
CA ASN A 320 -7.72 -5.94 24.46
C ASN A 320 -7.16 -7.20 25.15
N PHE A 321 -5.90 -7.58 24.92
CA PHE A 321 -5.29 -8.71 25.63
C PHE A 321 -4.96 -8.33 27.09
N LYS A 322 -5.45 -9.15 28.04
CA LYS A 322 -5.37 -8.90 29.50
C LYS A 322 -3.96 -8.82 30.10
N SER A 323 -3.00 -9.45 29.44
CA SER A 323 -1.59 -9.41 29.81
C SER A 323 -0.80 -9.27 28.52
N GLN A 324 -0.46 -8.04 28.15
CA GLN A 324 0.48 -7.81 27.07
C GLN A 324 1.90 -7.88 27.62
N PRO A 325 2.72 -8.87 27.22
CA PRO A 325 4.15 -8.63 27.16
C PRO A 325 4.39 -7.35 26.34
N SER A 326 5.31 -6.50 26.78
CA SER A 326 5.64 -5.21 26.13
C SER A 326 5.80 -5.32 24.62
N ASP A 327 6.24 -6.48 24.14
CA ASP A 327 6.64 -6.65 22.76
C ASP A 327 5.45 -6.96 21.82
N PHE A 328 4.25 -7.24 22.35
CA PHE A 328 3.02 -7.33 21.55
C PHE A 328 2.52 -5.97 21.05
N GLN A 329 3.00 -4.86 21.62
CA GLN A 329 2.72 -3.53 21.07
C GLN A 329 3.22 -3.41 19.62
N SER A 330 4.30 -4.11 19.25
CA SER A 330 4.84 -4.13 17.88
C SER A 330 4.04 -5.04 16.91
N MET A 331 3.05 -5.75 17.43
CA MET A 331 2.10 -6.55 16.66
C MET A 331 0.72 -5.90 16.57
N ASP A 332 0.49 -4.78 17.25
CA ASP A 332 -0.83 -4.19 17.37
C ASP A 332 -1.34 -3.68 16.01
N LYS A 333 -2.42 -4.29 15.50
CA LYS A 333 -2.94 -4.03 14.15
C LYS A 333 -4.06 -3.02 14.20
N ARG A 334 -3.92 -1.92 13.46
CA ARG A 334 -5.01 -0.97 13.23
C ARG A 334 -6.15 -1.62 12.43
N LEU A 335 -7.37 -1.46 12.92
CA LEU A 335 -8.61 -1.98 12.34
C LEU A 335 -9.54 -0.82 12.02
N LEU A 336 -10.15 -0.82 10.83
CA LEU A 336 -11.24 0.10 10.49
C LEU A 336 -12.51 -0.36 11.18
N THR A 337 -13.01 0.39 12.17
CA THR A 337 -14.18 0.01 12.98
C THR A 337 -15.45 0.76 12.62
N SER A 338 -15.35 1.90 11.94
CA SER A 338 -16.55 2.58 11.43
C SER A 338 -16.30 3.50 10.24
N ILE A 339 -17.34 3.72 9.46
CA ILE A 339 -17.43 4.79 8.45
C ILE A 339 -18.66 5.62 8.81
N LYS A 340 -18.45 6.92 9.00
CA LYS A 340 -19.51 7.88 9.37
C LYS A 340 -19.52 9.06 8.42
N THR A 341 -20.64 9.25 7.73
CA THR A 341 -20.88 10.42 6.90
C THR A 341 -21.62 11.50 7.68
N VAL A 342 -21.08 12.72 7.69
CA VAL A 342 -21.68 13.91 8.32
C VAL A 342 -21.84 15.03 7.31
N THR A 343 -22.88 15.86 7.45
CA THR A 343 -23.03 17.10 6.66
C THR A 343 -21.90 18.08 6.97
N ALA A 344 -21.82 19.17 6.20
CA ALA A 344 -20.90 20.28 6.48
C ALA A 344 -21.01 20.87 7.89
N GLN A 345 -22.17 20.72 8.56
CA GLN A 345 -22.40 21.17 9.94
C GLN A 345 -22.11 20.07 10.99
N GLY A 346 -21.56 18.92 10.57
CA GLY A 346 -21.22 17.81 11.46
C GLY A 346 -22.41 16.90 11.83
N ILE A 347 -23.57 17.07 11.18
CA ILE A 347 -24.77 16.28 11.47
C ILE A 347 -24.68 14.92 10.75
N PRO A 348 -24.84 13.77 11.44
CA PRO A 348 -24.84 12.46 10.77
C PRO A 348 -25.93 12.36 9.70
N VAL A 349 -25.55 12.01 8.47
CA VAL A 349 -26.48 11.84 7.34
C VAL A 349 -27.22 10.50 7.42
N ALA A 350 -26.56 9.49 8.00
CA ALA A 350 -27.08 8.18 8.26
C ALA A 350 -26.41 7.58 9.52
N PRO A 351 -26.99 6.53 10.13
CA PRO A 351 -26.29 5.74 11.12
C PRO A 351 -24.92 5.29 10.59
N PRO A 352 -23.86 5.33 11.42
CA PRO A 352 -22.53 4.93 10.99
C PRO A 352 -22.52 3.45 10.60
N GLN A 353 -21.80 3.14 9.53
CA GLN A 353 -21.47 1.75 9.23
C GLN A 353 -20.41 1.30 10.22
N LYS A 354 -20.63 0.19 10.93
CA LYS A 354 -19.69 -0.34 11.93
C LYS A 354 -19.15 -1.68 11.48
N PHE A 355 -17.90 -1.94 11.86
CA PHE A 355 -17.17 -3.16 11.59
C PHE A 355 -16.67 -3.73 12.91
N ASP A 356 -16.90 -5.01 13.12
CA ASP A 356 -16.37 -5.75 14.26
C ASP A 356 -15.45 -6.86 13.78
N TYR A 357 -14.47 -7.22 14.60
CA TYR A 357 -13.43 -8.19 14.26
C TYR A 357 -13.30 -9.24 15.35
N TRP A 358 -12.92 -10.45 14.96
CA TRP A 358 -12.58 -11.50 15.91
C TRP A 358 -11.39 -11.06 16.77
N GLY A 359 -11.61 -11.01 18.08
CA GLY A 359 -10.65 -10.55 19.07
C GLY A 359 -10.67 -9.06 19.41
N LEU A 360 -11.50 -8.26 18.76
CA LEU A 360 -11.72 -6.86 19.15
C LEU A 360 -12.79 -6.73 20.25
N SER A 361 -13.93 -7.41 20.10
CA SER A 361 -15.08 -7.32 21.01
C SER A 361 -15.25 -8.54 21.94
N ASP A 362 -14.43 -9.57 21.74
CA ASP A 362 -14.54 -10.83 22.46
C ASP A 362 -13.94 -10.72 23.87
N GLN A 363 -14.44 -11.55 24.80
CA GLN A 363 -13.91 -11.72 26.17
C GLN A 363 -12.37 -11.83 26.15
N PRO A 364 -11.68 -11.44 27.24
CA PRO A 364 -10.24 -11.24 27.25
C PRO A 364 -9.48 -12.46 26.73
N LEU A 365 -8.95 -12.32 25.52
CA LEU A 365 -8.19 -13.37 24.84
C LEU A 365 -6.88 -13.64 25.59
N GLN A 366 -6.47 -14.91 25.63
CA GLN A 366 -5.15 -15.31 26.09
C GLN A 366 -4.30 -15.70 24.87
N ALA A 367 -3.21 -14.98 24.64
CA ALA A 367 -2.19 -15.40 23.68
C ALA A 367 -1.26 -16.40 24.36
N LEU A 368 -1.25 -17.65 23.89
CA LEU A 368 -0.25 -18.65 24.25
C LEU A 368 0.85 -18.64 23.17
N VAL A 369 2.01 -18.08 23.51
CA VAL A 369 3.22 -18.23 22.69
C VAL A 369 3.79 -19.60 23.01
N VAL A 370 3.71 -20.54 22.05
CA VAL A 370 4.33 -21.86 22.20
C VAL A 370 5.73 -21.80 21.61
N ASN A 371 6.73 -21.74 22.49
CA ASN A 371 8.13 -21.99 22.13
C ASN A 371 8.37 -23.50 22.18
N THR A 372 8.37 -24.18 21.03
CA THR A 372 8.84 -25.57 20.97
C THR A 372 10.36 -25.59 20.97
N SER A 373 10.97 -25.59 22.16
CA SER A 373 12.32 -26.15 22.29
C SER A 373 12.20 -27.68 22.26
N ILE A 374 13.20 -28.35 21.67
CA ILE A 374 13.24 -29.83 21.57
C ILE A 374 13.27 -30.51 22.96
N ASN A 375 13.39 -29.77 24.06
CA ASN A 375 13.38 -30.32 25.42
C ASN A 375 12.39 -29.58 26.32
N GLY A 376 11.17 -30.11 26.38
CA GLY A 376 10.17 -30.00 27.44
C GLY A 376 10.35 -28.91 28.51
N THR A 377 10.02 -27.66 28.19
CA THR A 377 9.57 -26.69 29.19
C THR A 377 8.72 -25.62 28.51
N THR A 378 7.41 -25.62 28.77
CA THR A 378 6.48 -24.55 28.37
C THR A 378 6.77 -23.30 29.19
N ASN A 379 7.55 -22.37 28.63
CA ASN A 379 7.69 -21.01 29.15
C ASN A 379 6.76 -20.08 28.38
N CYS A 380 5.82 -19.46 29.09
CA CYS A 380 5.13 -18.27 28.62
C CYS A 380 6.15 -17.12 28.55
N GLY A 381 6.41 -16.64 27.34
CA GLY A 381 7.19 -15.43 27.09
C GLY A 381 8.67 -15.67 26.81
N THR A 382 9.06 -15.52 25.55
CA THR A 382 10.25 -14.74 25.18
C THR A 382 10.08 -14.28 23.73
N LEU A 383 9.97 -12.96 23.54
CA LEU A 383 10.03 -12.28 22.26
C LEU A 383 11.52 -12.02 21.90
N ARG A 384 11.78 -11.77 20.60
CA ARG A 384 13.07 -11.86 19.88
C ARG A 384 14.36 -11.72 20.71
N GLY A 385 15.26 -12.70 20.53
CA GLY A 385 16.66 -12.62 20.99
C GLY A 385 17.46 -13.93 21.06
N LEU A 386 17.01 -15.05 20.47
CA LEU A 386 17.80 -16.29 20.45
C LEU A 386 18.37 -16.55 19.06
N SER A 387 19.68 -16.34 18.98
CA SER A 387 20.62 -16.64 17.89
C SER A 387 20.78 -18.14 17.61
N ASN A 388 19.73 -18.95 17.70
CA ASN A 388 19.78 -20.37 17.40
C ASN A 388 18.83 -20.70 16.25
N GLU A 389 19.40 -21.14 15.14
CA GLU A 389 18.78 -21.39 13.83
C GLU A 389 17.68 -22.49 13.81
N ASN A 390 17.02 -22.82 14.92
CA ASN A 390 16.11 -23.97 15.00
C ASN A 390 14.86 -23.76 15.89
N VAL A 391 14.29 -22.55 15.96
CA VAL A 391 13.04 -22.31 16.71
C VAL A 391 11.97 -21.71 15.79
N SER A 392 10.93 -22.49 15.47
CA SER A 392 9.71 -22.00 14.85
C SER A 392 8.76 -21.47 15.93
N THR A 393 8.60 -20.16 16.04
CA THR A 393 7.64 -19.55 16.97
C THR A 393 6.27 -19.53 16.32
N THR A 394 5.29 -20.27 16.86
CA THR A 394 3.89 -20.18 16.44
C THR A 394 3.08 -19.53 17.55
N ILE A 395 2.39 -18.43 17.26
CA ILE A 395 1.48 -17.78 18.20
C ILE A 395 0.15 -18.51 18.14
N THR A 396 -0.29 -19.08 19.27
CA THR A 396 -1.63 -19.67 19.42
C THR A 396 -2.47 -18.72 20.26
N ILE A 397 -3.62 -18.30 19.74
CA ILE A 397 -4.59 -17.40 20.38
C ILE A 397 -5.79 -18.25 20.83
N ASN A 398 -6.01 -18.33 22.14
CA ASN A 398 -7.11 -19.09 22.74
C ASN A 398 -8.12 -18.13 23.38
N GLN A 399 -9.41 -18.44 23.21
CA GLN A 399 -10.50 -17.60 23.71
C GLN A 399 -10.83 -17.87 25.20
N ASP A 400 -10.43 -19.03 25.74
CA ASP A 400 -10.62 -19.39 27.15
C ASP A 400 -9.69 -20.53 27.63
N SER A 401 -9.86 -20.93 28.90
CA SER A 401 -9.20 -22.08 29.54
C SER A 401 -9.63 -23.45 28.98
N ASN A 402 -10.56 -23.51 28.02
CA ASN A 402 -11.17 -24.73 27.48
C ASN A 402 -10.64 -25.13 26.10
N THR A 403 -9.45 -24.65 25.70
CA THR A 403 -8.69 -25.17 24.54
C THR A 403 -9.34 -25.00 23.15
N GLU A 404 -10.41 -24.22 23.00
CA GLU A 404 -10.94 -23.90 21.67
C GLU A 404 -10.04 -22.86 20.96
N SER A 405 -9.27 -23.34 19.98
CA SER A 405 -8.35 -22.50 19.19
C SER A 405 -9.08 -21.84 18.01
N TYR A 406 -9.22 -20.52 18.08
CA TYR A 406 -9.71 -19.68 16.97
C TYR A 406 -8.57 -19.09 16.12
N ASN A 407 -7.39 -19.71 16.15
CA ASN A 407 -6.15 -19.21 15.52
C ASN A 407 -6.33 -18.70 14.09
N ALA A 408 -7.21 -19.33 13.32
CA ALA A 408 -7.39 -19.03 11.91
C ALA A 408 -8.45 -17.94 11.61
N LEU A 409 -9.17 -17.45 12.62
CA LEU A 409 -10.20 -16.40 12.47
C LEU A 409 -9.84 -15.08 13.13
N PHE A 410 -8.86 -15.07 14.04
CA PHE A 410 -8.42 -13.87 14.74
C PHE A 410 -8.02 -12.75 13.76
N GLY A 411 -8.48 -11.53 14.01
CA GLY A 411 -8.28 -10.38 13.12
C GLY A 411 -9.15 -10.35 11.85
N HIS A 412 -9.94 -11.40 11.57
CA HIS A 412 -10.91 -11.36 10.46
C HIS A 412 -12.12 -10.50 10.81
N LEU A 413 -12.71 -9.86 9.79
CA LEU A 413 -13.97 -9.15 9.90
C LEU A 413 -15.09 -10.12 10.28
N LYS A 414 -15.77 -9.80 11.38
CA LYS A 414 -16.81 -10.62 12.03
C LYS A 414 -18.20 -10.11 11.68
N THR A 415 -18.46 -8.82 11.87
CA THR A 415 -19.78 -8.22 11.57
C THR A 415 -19.67 -6.88 10.88
N ILE A 416 -20.70 -6.58 10.09
CA ILE A 416 -20.92 -5.28 9.49
C ILE A 416 -22.33 -4.84 9.87
N GLN A 417 -22.44 -3.68 10.52
CA GLN A 417 -23.73 -3.08 10.82
C GLN A 417 -23.89 -1.83 9.97
N SER A 418 -25.01 -1.72 9.24
CA SER A 418 -25.32 -0.58 8.38
C SER A 418 -26.75 -0.10 8.60
N SER A 419 -27.09 1.07 8.06
CA SER A 419 -28.46 1.61 8.06
C SER A 419 -29.46 0.75 7.28
N GLN A 420 -28.98 -0.19 6.46
CA GLN A 420 -29.79 -1.12 5.66
C GLN A 420 -29.97 -2.48 6.34
N GLY A 421 -29.35 -2.71 7.50
CA GLY A 421 -29.34 -3.97 8.24
C GLY A 421 -27.94 -4.38 8.71
N GLY A 422 -27.89 -5.39 9.58
CA GLY A 422 -26.65 -6.02 10.04
C GLY A 422 -26.38 -7.33 9.31
N LEU A 423 -25.15 -7.50 8.83
CA LEU A 423 -24.63 -8.75 8.29
C LEU A 423 -23.57 -9.28 9.26
N THR A 424 -23.84 -10.41 9.88
CA THR A 424 -22.87 -11.15 10.71
C THR A 424 -22.31 -12.28 9.86
N TRP A 425 -20.98 -12.36 9.77
CA TRP A 425 -20.29 -13.37 8.99
C TRP A 425 -19.57 -14.33 9.92
N TYR A 426 -19.75 -15.62 9.65
CA TYR A 426 -18.84 -16.64 10.14
C TYR A 426 -17.80 -16.83 9.04
N SER A 427 -16.64 -16.20 9.19
CA SER A 427 -15.46 -16.68 8.47
C SER A 427 -15.23 -18.09 8.98
N TYR A 428 -15.30 -19.09 8.10
CA TYR A 428 -14.97 -20.47 8.45
C TYR A 428 -13.51 -20.67 8.12
N ALA A 429 -12.72 -20.89 9.16
CA ALA A 429 -11.47 -21.62 9.02
C ALA A 429 -11.79 -23.06 9.37
N ASP A 430 -11.28 -23.99 8.58
CA ASP A 430 -11.40 -25.41 8.87
C ASP A 430 -10.69 -25.68 10.21
N SER A 431 -11.49 -25.87 11.26
CA SER A 431 -10.98 -26.29 12.55
C SER A 431 -10.53 -27.73 12.40
N SER A 432 -9.28 -27.93 11.99
CA SER A 432 -8.68 -29.26 12.09
C SER A 432 -8.61 -29.63 13.57
N LYS A 433 -9.61 -30.40 14.02
CA LYS A 433 -9.62 -31.03 15.32
C LYS A 433 -8.46 -32.04 15.32
N THR A 434 -7.30 -31.64 15.81
CA THR A 434 -6.30 -32.62 16.24
C THR A 434 -6.83 -33.25 17.52
N SER A 435 -7.62 -34.32 17.38
CA SER A 435 -7.91 -35.22 18.49
C SER A 435 -6.61 -35.87 18.91
N THR A 436 -6.10 -35.52 20.09
CA THR A 436 -5.08 -36.31 20.77
C THR A 436 -5.63 -37.74 20.93
N PRO A 437 -4.91 -38.78 20.48
CA PRO A 437 -5.29 -40.15 20.80
C PRO A 437 -5.20 -40.29 22.31
N VAL A 438 -6.30 -40.66 22.95
CA VAL A 438 -6.28 -41.13 24.34
C VAL A 438 -5.42 -42.39 24.33
N ALA A 439 -4.25 -42.33 24.97
CA ALA A 439 -3.45 -43.51 25.24
C ALA A 439 -4.27 -44.43 26.15
N GLY A 440 -4.64 -45.59 25.62
CA GLY A 440 -5.23 -46.70 26.38
C GLY A 440 -4.18 -47.54 27.06
#